data_AF-K2G0R9-F1
#
_entry.id   AF-K2G0R9-F1
#
_cell.length_a   1.000
_cell.length_b   1.000
_cell.length_c   1.000
_cell.angle_alpha   90.00
_cell.angle_beta   90.00
_cell.angle_gamma   90.00
#
_symmetry.space_group_name_H-M   'P 1'
#
loop_
_entity.id
_entity.type
_entity.pdbx_description
1 polymer ?
#
loop_
_entity_poly.entity_id
_entity_poly.type
_entity_poly.pdbx_seq_one_letter_code
_entity_poly.pdbx_strand_id
1 'polypeptide(L)'
;MFEIPVWDILSSYSGDSKILEFKWEIPDGFYDEFNFTKPLELKIKIIWLDNWVDVVIEKLTTAVKYWDIIKFIDLENIDREFRSNFDPLNPDDIKYINKSGWTIDLKDVIKEEILIQCID
;
A
#
# COMPACT_ATOMS: atom_id res chain seq x y z
N MET A 1 -0.80 8.52 -7.29
CA MET A 1 -2.10 7.81 -7.24
C MET A 1 -2.27 7.03 -5.93
N PHE A 2 -1.18 6.60 -5.28
CA PHE A 2 -1.21 5.87 -4.00
C PHE A 2 -0.34 6.51 -2.91
N GLU A 3 0.01 7.79 -3.09
CA GLU A 3 0.73 8.56 -2.09
C GLU A 3 -0.23 9.05 -1.02
N ILE A 4 0.01 8.66 0.22
CA ILE A 4 -0.86 8.96 1.36
C ILE A 4 -0.12 9.89 2.31
N PRO A 5 -0.66 11.08 2.61
CA PRO A 5 -0.08 11.96 3.60
C PRO A 5 -0.19 11.32 4.99
N VAL A 6 0.92 11.34 5.72
CA VAL A 6 1.04 10.85 7.09
C VAL A 6 1.51 11.94 8.06
N TRP A 7 1.70 13.19 7.62
CA TRP A 7 2.17 14.27 8.51
C TRP A 7 1.30 14.44 9.76
N ASP A 8 -0.01 14.26 9.60
CA ASP A 8 -1.02 14.44 10.63
C ASP A 8 -0.84 13.42 11.76
N ILE A 9 -0.65 12.15 11.38
CA ILE A 9 -0.47 11.06 12.34
C ILE A 9 0.94 11.08 12.97
N LEU A 10 1.96 11.49 12.20
CA LEU A 10 3.33 11.68 12.69
C LEU A 10 3.45 12.80 13.72
N SER A 11 2.55 13.79 13.66
CA SER A 11 2.48 14.90 14.61
C SER A 11 1.63 14.57 15.85
N SER A 12 1.08 13.36 15.91
CA SER A 12 0.18 12.88 16.96
C SER A 12 0.93 12.04 18.01
N TYR A 13 0.21 11.42 18.95
CA TYR A 13 0.81 10.56 19.95
C TYR A 13 1.14 9.18 19.36
N SER A 14 2.23 8.57 19.84
CA SER A 14 2.54 7.17 19.51
C SER A 14 1.38 6.25 19.90
N GLY A 15 1.04 5.34 19.00
CA GLY A 15 -0.14 4.48 19.09
C GLY A 15 -1.40 5.07 18.46
N ASP A 16 -1.41 6.35 18.07
CA ASP A 16 -2.53 6.90 17.31
C ASP A 16 -2.65 6.21 15.96
N SER A 17 -3.89 6.11 15.50
CA SER A 17 -4.21 5.45 14.24
C SER A 17 -5.29 6.19 13.48
N LYS A 18 -5.26 6.05 12.15
CA LYS A 18 -6.31 6.53 11.26
C LYS A 18 -6.65 5.46 10.25
N ILE A 19 -7.92 5.43 9.84
CA ILE A 19 -8.41 4.51 8.82
C ILE A 19 -8.75 5.34 7.58
N LEU A 20 -8.34 4.82 6.43
CA LEU A 20 -8.60 5.43 5.14
C LEU A 20 -9.18 4.38 4.21
N GLU A 21 -10.18 4.79 3.43
CA GLU A 21 -10.84 3.95 2.44
C GLU A 21 -10.78 4.63 1.08
N PHE A 22 -10.43 3.83 0.08
CA PHE A 22 -10.22 4.30 -1.28
C PHE A 22 -10.89 3.35 -2.26
N LYS A 23 -11.38 3.95 -3.35
CA LYS A 23 -11.88 3.23 -4.51
C LYS A 23 -11.36 3.93 -5.76
N TRP A 24 -10.46 3.26 -6.48
CA TRP A 24 -9.80 3.83 -7.65
C TRP A 24 -10.11 3.05 -8.91
N GLU A 25 -10.45 3.76 -9.98
CA GLU A 25 -10.37 3.22 -11.33
C GLU A 25 -8.94 3.42 -11.84
N ILE A 26 -8.23 2.31 -12.03
CA ILE A 26 -6.82 2.34 -12.44
C ILE A 26 -6.77 2.12 -13.95
N PRO A 27 -6.17 3.05 -14.72
CA PRO A 27 -6.12 2.95 -16.16
C PRO A 27 -5.25 1.78 -16.63
N ASP A 28 -5.57 1.26 -17.80
CA ASP A 28 -4.77 0.22 -18.46
C ASP A 28 -3.33 0.68 -18.67
N GLY A 29 -2.38 -0.23 -18.49
CA GLY A 29 -0.95 0.03 -18.57
C GLY A 29 -0.37 0.79 -17.38
N PHE A 30 -1.13 1.02 -16.29
CA PHE A 30 -0.57 1.61 -15.06
C PHE A 30 0.46 0.68 -14.38
N TYR A 31 0.15 -0.62 -14.35
CA TYR A 31 1.12 -1.68 -14.06
C TYR A 31 1.38 -2.45 -15.34
N ASP A 32 2.63 -2.83 -15.58
CA ASP A 32 3.05 -3.49 -16.82
C ASP A 32 2.58 -4.95 -16.87
N GLU A 33 2.38 -5.58 -15.71
CA GLU A 33 2.13 -7.01 -15.57
C GLU A 33 0.65 -7.42 -15.67
N PHE A 34 -0.27 -6.51 -15.32
CA PHE A 34 -1.71 -6.77 -15.32
C PHE A 34 -2.51 -5.49 -15.52
N ASN A 35 -3.76 -5.65 -15.96
CA ASN A 35 -4.72 -4.56 -16.10
C ASN A 35 -5.91 -4.75 -15.17
N PHE A 36 -6.43 -3.67 -14.61
CA PHE A 36 -7.60 -3.72 -13.74
C PHE A 36 -8.88 -3.86 -14.59
N THR A 37 -9.69 -4.85 -14.27
CA THR A 37 -11.01 -5.07 -14.90
C THR A 37 -12.16 -4.59 -14.01
N LYS A 38 -11.87 -4.33 -12.73
CA LYS A 38 -12.76 -3.69 -11.76
C LYS A 38 -11.96 -2.63 -10.98
N PRO A 39 -12.63 -1.64 -10.38
CA PRO A 39 -11.97 -0.70 -9.48
C PRO A 39 -11.19 -1.42 -8.37
N LEU A 40 -10.09 -0.81 -7.92
CA LEU A 40 -9.37 -1.22 -6.72
C LEU A 40 -10.05 -0.61 -5.50
N GLU A 41 -10.59 -1.45 -4.63
CA GLU A 41 -11.09 -1.06 -3.32
C GLU A 41 -10.02 -1.37 -2.27
N LEU A 42 -9.53 -0.34 -1.59
CA LEU A 42 -8.47 -0.45 -0.60
C LEU A 42 -8.93 0.21 0.70
N LYS A 43 -8.90 -0.54 1.80
CA LYS A 43 -9.06 -0.04 3.15
C LYS A 43 -7.78 -0.30 3.92
N ILE A 44 -7.22 0.76 4.48
CA ILE A 44 -6.01 0.68 5.30
C ILE A 44 -6.22 1.32 6.66
N LYS A 45 -5.48 0.82 7.64
CA LYS A 45 -5.26 1.46 8.92
C LYS A 45 -3.80 1.81 9.03
N ILE A 46 -3.53 3.08 9.33
CA ILE A 46 -2.19 3.62 9.52
C ILE A 46 -1.99 3.85 11.01
N ILE A 47 -0.90 3.36 11.59
CA ILE A 47 -0.59 3.43 13.01
C ILE A 47 0.78 4.06 13.18
N TRP A 48 0.89 5.08 14.04
CA TRP A 48 2.18 5.68 14.35
C TRP A 48 2.88 4.95 15.50
N LEU A 49 4.14 4.58 15.30
CA LEU A 49 4.95 3.81 16.25
C LEU A 49 6.33 4.47 16.47
N ASP A 50 6.33 5.76 16.82
CA ASP A 50 7.47 6.65 17.16
C ASP A 50 8.59 6.84 16.12
N ASN A 51 9.01 5.78 15.43
CA ASN A 51 10.09 5.78 14.45
C ASN A 51 9.64 5.26 13.08
N TRP A 52 8.49 4.62 13.01
CA TRP A 52 7.89 4.14 11.77
C TRP A 52 6.38 4.22 11.82
N VAL A 53 5.80 4.11 10.65
CA VAL A 53 4.37 3.97 10.46
C VAL A 53 4.09 2.53 10.06
N ASP A 54 3.18 1.90 10.78
CA ASP A 54 2.66 0.59 10.40
C ASP A 54 1.38 0.79 9.58
N VAL A 55 1.28 0.07 8.47
CA VAL A 55 0.15 0.14 7.54
C VAL A 55 -0.46 -1.24 7.44
N VAL A 56 -1.65 -1.38 8.03
CA VAL A 56 -2.46 -2.59 7.95
C VAL A 56 -3.43 -2.42 6.80
N ILE A 57 -3.27 -3.22 5.74
CA ILE A 57 -4.28 -3.35 4.68
C ILE A 57 -5.41 -4.21 5.26
N GLU A 58 -6.44 -3.55 5.78
CA GLU A 58 -7.65 -4.23 6.28
C GLU A 58 -8.40 -4.90 5.14
N LYS A 59 -8.38 -4.30 3.94
CA LYS A 59 -9.03 -4.86 2.75
C LYS A 59 -8.35 -4.38 1.47
N LEU A 60 -8.09 -5.29 0.54
CA LEU A 60 -7.71 -5.01 -0.84
C LEU A 60 -8.50 -5.95 -1.74
N THR A 61 -9.50 -5.40 -2.45
CA THR A 61 -10.38 -6.16 -3.33
C THR A 61 -10.40 -5.57 -4.73
N THR A 62 -10.24 -6.40 -5.74
CA THR A 62 -10.37 -6.01 -7.14
C THR A 62 -10.51 -7.22 -8.06
N ALA A 63 -10.53 -6.98 -9.37
CA ALA A 63 -10.34 -8.03 -10.37
C ALA A 63 -9.34 -7.53 -11.43
N VAL A 64 -8.31 -8.32 -11.70
CA VAL A 64 -7.26 -7.99 -12.66
C VAL A 64 -7.20 -9.02 -13.77
N LYS A 65 -6.87 -8.57 -14.98
CA LYS A 65 -6.50 -9.43 -16.10
C LYS A 65 -4.98 -9.59 -16.05
N TYR A 66 -4.53 -10.76 -15.60
CA TYR A 66 -3.13 -11.17 -15.67
C TYR A 66 -2.99 -12.13 -16.85
N TRP A 67 -2.27 -11.69 -17.89
CA TRP A 67 -2.21 -12.33 -19.20
C TRP A 67 -3.61 -12.45 -19.85
N ASP A 68 -4.15 -13.67 -20.02
CA ASP A 68 -5.49 -13.92 -20.55
C ASP A 68 -6.46 -14.50 -19.52
N ILE A 69 -6.10 -14.45 -18.24
CA ILE A 69 -6.91 -14.96 -17.13
C ILE A 69 -7.37 -13.80 -16.26
N ILE A 70 -8.66 -13.81 -15.89
CA ILE A 70 -9.20 -12.89 -14.88
C ILE A 70 -8.97 -13.50 -13.50
N LYS A 71 -8.24 -12.79 -12.65
CA LYS A 71 -8.00 -13.12 -11.25
C LYS A 71 -8.79 -12.16 -10.37
N PHE A 72 -9.55 -12.71 -9.44
CA PHE A 72 -10.21 -11.93 -8.40
C PHE A 72 -9.28 -11.84 -7.21
N ILE A 73 -9.00 -10.62 -6.78
CA ILE A 73 -8.14 -10.36 -5.63
C ILE A 73 -9.03 -9.99 -4.47
N ASP A 74 -8.87 -10.68 -3.35
CA ASP A 74 -9.53 -10.38 -2.10
C ASP A 74 -8.57 -10.71 -0.96
N LEU A 75 -7.98 -9.66 -0.39
CA LEU A 75 -6.93 -9.74 0.61
C LEU A 75 -7.31 -8.94 1.84
N GLU A 76 -6.97 -9.45 3.02
CA GLU A 76 -7.29 -8.84 4.31
C GLU A 76 -6.13 -9.04 5.28
N ASN A 77 -5.94 -8.09 6.19
CA ASN A 77 -4.98 -8.12 7.29
C ASN A 77 -3.52 -8.33 6.84
N ILE A 78 -3.05 -7.50 5.90
CA ILE A 78 -1.64 -7.49 5.47
C ILE A 78 -0.92 -6.30 6.11
N ASP A 79 0.13 -6.58 6.88
CA ASP A 79 0.93 -5.55 7.56
C ASP A 79 2.16 -5.14 6.73
N ARG A 80 2.43 -3.84 6.67
CA ARG A 80 3.57 -3.25 5.97
C ARG A 80 4.17 -2.09 6.76
N GLU A 81 5.48 -2.15 6.99
CA GLU A 81 6.21 -1.13 7.75
C GLU A 81 6.81 -0.06 6.85
N PHE A 82 6.63 1.21 7.23
CA PHE A 82 7.25 2.37 6.59
C PHE A 82 8.13 3.13 7.58
N ARG A 83 9.46 3.00 7.44
CA ARG A 83 10.40 3.63 8.39
C ARG A 83 10.65 5.10 8.07
N SER A 84 10.87 5.89 9.12
CA SER A 84 11.17 7.31 8.98
C SER A 84 12.61 7.58 8.52
N ASN A 85 13.54 6.65 8.75
CA ASN A 85 14.96 6.83 8.43
C ASN A 85 15.46 5.72 7.53
N PHE A 86 16.11 6.12 6.44
CA PHE A 86 16.85 5.22 5.56
C PHE A 86 18.09 4.69 6.28
N ASP A 87 18.26 3.37 6.31
CA ASP A 87 19.47 2.73 6.81
C ASP A 87 20.28 2.20 5.61
N PRO A 88 21.39 2.86 5.23
CA PRO A 88 22.23 2.42 4.11
C PRO A 88 22.91 1.07 4.36
N LEU A 89 22.92 0.58 5.60
CA LEU A 89 23.50 -0.72 5.97
C LEU A 89 22.47 -1.86 5.90
N ASN A 90 21.19 -1.54 5.69
CA ASN A 90 20.13 -2.53 5.56
C ASN A 90 19.18 -2.12 4.40
N PRO A 91 19.64 -2.27 3.14
CA PRO A 91 18.94 -1.76 1.97
C PRO A 91 17.72 -2.61 1.56
N ASP A 92 17.52 -3.79 2.14
CA ASP A 92 16.49 -4.73 1.71
C ASP A 92 15.15 -4.54 2.44
N ASP A 93 14.07 -4.61 1.66
CA ASP A 93 12.65 -4.74 2.02
C ASP A 93 11.97 -3.67 2.90
N ILE A 94 12.70 -2.64 3.34
CA ILE A 94 12.10 -1.57 4.14
C ILE A 94 11.61 -0.45 3.22
N LYS A 95 10.30 -0.19 3.21
CA LYS A 95 9.73 1.01 2.57
C LYS A 95 9.90 2.21 3.50
N TYR A 96 9.98 3.41 2.94
CA TYR A 96 10.34 4.61 3.68
C TYR A 96 9.30 5.72 3.53
N ILE A 97 9.19 6.55 4.58
CA ILE A 97 8.39 7.78 4.55
C ILE A 97 9.15 8.83 3.74
N ASN A 98 8.51 9.38 2.70
CA ASN A 98 9.04 10.50 1.95
C ASN A 98 8.97 11.79 2.78
N LYS A 99 10.12 12.28 3.24
CA LYS A 99 10.21 13.47 4.11
C LYS A 99 9.89 14.79 3.42
N SER A 100 9.95 14.87 2.08
CA SER A 100 9.65 16.13 1.37
C SER A 100 8.16 16.48 1.38
N GLY A 101 7.29 15.47 1.51
CA GLY A 101 5.84 15.63 1.57
C GLY A 101 5.18 14.98 2.79
N TRP A 102 5.97 14.30 3.63
CA TRP A 102 5.49 13.42 4.70
C TRP A 102 4.43 12.44 4.18
N THR A 103 4.79 11.70 3.14
CA THR A 103 3.92 10.72 2.47
C THR A 103 4.51 9.32 2.52
N ILE A 104 3.64 8.32 2.44
CA ILE A 104 3.99 6.94 2.11
C ILE A 104 3.42 6.61 0.73
N ASP A 105 4.09 5.76 -0.05
CA ASP A 105 3.57 5.28 -1.34
C ASP A 105 3.24 3.79 -1.25
N LEU A 106 1.96 3.46 -1.49
CA LEU A 106 1.48 2.09 -1.50
C LEU A 106 1.52 1.44 -2.89
N LYS A 107 1.96 2.16 -3.93
CA LYS A 107 1.97 1.66 -5.32
C LYS A 107 2.64 0.28 -5.43
N ASP A 108 3.88 0.17 -4.97
CA ASP A 108 4.63 -1.08 -5.10
C ASP A 108 4.09 -2.17 -4.18
N VAL A 109 3.60 -1.81 -2.98
CA VAL A 109 2.93 -2.76 -2.08
C VAL A 109 1.72 -3.40 -2.76
N ILE A 110 0.82 -2.57 -3.29
CA ILE A 110 -0.40 -3.04 -3.98
C ILE A 110 -0.03 -3.94 -5.15
N LYS A 111 1.00 -3.57 -5.92
CA LYS A 111 1.51 -4.37 -7.02
C LYS A 111 2.02 -5.73 -6.54
N GLU A 112 2.89 -5.75 -5.54
CA GLU A 112 3.46 -6.96 -4.95
C GLU A 112 2.36 -7.92 -4.47
N GLU A 113 1.41 -7.43 -3.67
CA GLU A 113 0.32 -8.26 -3.13
C GLU A 113 -0.57 -8.87 -4.23
N ILE A 114 -0.91 -8.09 -5.26
CA ILE A 114 -1.73 -8.58 -6.38
C ILE A 114 -0.96 -9.63 -7.18
N LEU A 115 0.33 -9.42 -7.42
CA LEU A 115 1.16 -10.37 -8.18
C LEU A 115 1.31 -11.71 -7.46
N ILE A 116 1.51 -11.70 -6.14
CA ILE A 116 1.56 -12.91 -5.32
C ILE A 116 0.28 -13.75 -5.55
N GLN A 117 -0.89 -13.13 -5.45
CA GLN A 117 -2.18 -13.81 -5.68
C GLN A 117 -2.44 -14.25 -7.14
N CYS A 118 -1.77 -13.63 -8.10
CA CYS A 118 -1.89 -14.05 -9.50
C CYS A 118 -1.06 -15.29 -9.82
N ILE A 119 0.09 -15.44 -9.15
CA ILE A 119 1.05 -16.52 -9.35
C ILE A 119 0.69 -17.75 -8.51
N ASP A 120 0.11 -17.55 -7.33
CA ASP A 120 -0.53 -18.60 -6.53
C ASP A 120 -1.79 -19.18 -7.23
#